data_AF-A0A2V7LF63-F1
#
_entry.id   AF-A0A2V7LF63-F1
#
_cell.length_a   1.000
_cell.length_b   1.000
_cell.length_c   1.000
_cell.angle_alpha   90.00
_cell.angle_beta   90.00
_cell.angle_gamma   90.00
#
_symmetry.space_group_name_H-M   'P 1'
#
loop_
_entity.id
_entity.type
_entity.pdbx_description
1 polymer ?
#
loop_
_entity_poly.entity_id
_entity_poly.type
_entity_poly.pdbx_seq_one_letter_code
_entity_poly.pdbx_strand_id
1 'polypeptide(L)'
;MTLLGTLALWLALLVGIWGTLAGFVGGLEDRPDLARSARHAVFAMCGALLVAVVSLEWALFQHDFNVEYVAAYTSRNLPVFYTWSALYAGQKGSLLFWASVLSVFGSLALVLTPRHHRALLPYVAGVVSLVAAFFISVMLFGQANPFQRLPFTPVDGNGLNPQLQNPGMVFHPPMLYLGYISITIPFAFAIAALLSKRLDTDWLVAIRKWTLLSWLFLSIGICLGMWWAYVELGWGGYWAWDPVENASLLPWLTMTAFLHSVMIQEKRGMLKKWNLALIIGSWLLSIFGTFITRSGVISSVHSFTQSSVGYFFLAFLIVTGTASFALYASRLPLLV
;
A
#
# COMPACT_ATOMS: atom_id res chain seq x y z
N MET A 1 -15.78 14.29 14.52
CA MET A 1 -15.12 13.67 13.35
C MET A 1 -14.62 12.26 13.63
N THR A 2 -14.16 11.94 14.84
CA THR A 2 -13.79 10.57 15.26
C THR A 2 -14.84 9.50 14.99
N LEU A 3 -16.09 9.70 15.41
CA LEU A 3 -17.16 8.72 15.14
C LEU A 3 -17.36 8.47 13.64
N LEU A 4 -17.35 9.54 12.84
CA LEU A 4 -17.46 9.46 11.38
C LEU A 4 -16.30 8.65 10.78
N GLY A 5 -15.07 8.95 11.18
CA GLY A 5 -13.88 8.21 10.73
C GLY A 5 -13.92 6.72 11.11
N THR A 6 -14.35 6.40 12.33
CA THR A 6 -14.52 5.00 12.79
C THR A 6 -15.59 4.27 11.97
N LEU A 7 -16.76 4.88 11.74
CA LEU A 7 -17.81 4.29 10.93
C LEU A 7 -17.38 4.11 9.47
N ALA A 8 -16.65 5.07 8.93
CA ALA A 8 -16.05 4.98 7.61
C ALA A 8 -15.08 3.79 7.48
N LEU A 9 -14.23 3.53 8.48
CA LEU A 9 -13.35 2.35 8.48
C LEU A 9 -14.13 1.03 8.48
N TRP A 10 -15.18 0.91 9.30
CA TRP A 10 -16.02 -0.28 9.31
C TRP A 10 -16.76 -0.48 7.99
N LEU A 11 -17.32 0.59 7.41
CA LEU A 11 -17.95 0.55 6.10
C LEU A 11 -16.94 0.12 5.02
N ALA A 12 -15.74 0.70 5.03
CA ALA A 12 -14.68 0.35 4.10
C ALA A 12 -14.28 -1.14 4.21
N LEU A 13 -14.23 -1.69 5.42
CA LEU A 13 -13.94 -3.11 5.63
C LEU A 13 -15.04 -4.00 5.02
N LEU A 14 -16.30 -3.74 5.35
CA LEU A 14 -17.43 -4.55 4.86
C LEU A 14 -17.53 -4.50 3.33
N VAL A 15 -17.39 -3.31 2.76
CA VAL A 15 -17.39 -3.10 1.31
C VAL A 15 -16.16 -3.74 0.66
N GLY A 16 -14.98 -3.68 1.29
CA GLY A 16 -13.76 -4.32 0.80
C GLY A 16 -13.85 -5.85 0.80
N ILE A 17 -14.42 -6.45 1.85
CA ILE A 17 -14.71 -7.90 1.88
C ILE A 17 -15.69 -8.27 0.76
N TRP A 18 -16.77 -7.50 0.60
CA TRP A 18 -17.71 -7.72 -0.49
C TRP A 18 -17.06 -7.58 -1.88
N GLY A 19 -16.25 -6.53 -2.10
CA GLY A 19 -15.53 -6.30 -3.34
C GLY A 19 -14.55 -7.42 -3.68
N THR A 20 -13.93 -8.01 -2.65
CA THR A 20 -13.07 -9.19 -2.77
C THR A 20 -13.87 -10.39 -3.31
N LEU A 21 -14.94 -10.74 -2.61
CA LEU A 21 -15.77 -11.90 -2.94
C LEU A 21 -16.44 -11.73 -4.31
N ALA A 22 -17.11 -10.59 -4.53
CA ALA A 22 -17.78 -10.29 -5.80
C ALA A 22 -16.80 -10.23 -6.97
N GLY A 23 -15.56 -9.76 -6.75
CA GLY A 23 -14.53 -9.68 -7.78
C GLY A 23 -14.05 -11.06 -8.23
N PHE A 24 -13.69 -11.93 -7.28
CA PHE A 24 -13.24 -13.29 -7.59
C PHE A 24 -14.37 -14.17 -8.11
N VAL A 25 -15.54 -14.20 -7.46
CA VAL A 25 -16.70 -14.98 -7.91
C VAL A 25 -17.19 -14.47 -9.26
N GLY A 26 -17.30 -13.15 -9.43
CA GLY A 26 -17.72 -12.55 -10.69
C GLY A 26 -16.78 -12.87 -11.86
N GLY A 27 -15.48 -12.95 -11.60
CA GLY A 27 -14.51 -13.39 -12.61
C GLY A 27 -14.56 -14.89 -12.90
N LEU A 28 -14.76 -15.73 -11.89
CA LEU A 28 -14.76 -17.20 -12.02
C LEU A 28 -16.03 -17.72 -12.70
N GLU A 29 -17.18 -17.15 -12.36
CA GLU A 29 -18.49 -17.54 -12.89
C GLU A 29 -18.89 -16.76 -14.16
N ASP A 30 -18.01 -15.88 -14.66
CA ASP A 30 -18.27 -14.95 -15.77
C ASP A 30 -19.56 -14.14 -15.57
N ARG A 31 -19.77 -13.66 -14.35
CA ARG A 31 -20.98 -12.94 -13.92
C ARG A 31 -20.79 -11.42 -14.02
N PRO A 32 -21.37 -10.76 -15.05
CA PRO A 32 -21.14 -9.33 -15.30
C PRO A 32 -21.76 -8.41 -14.24
N ASP A 33 -22.78 -8.88 -13.54
CA ASP A 33 -23.42 -8.20 -12.43
C ASP A 33 -22.51 -8.17 -11.18
N LEU A 34 -21.90 -9.30 -10.82
CA LEU A 34 -20.92 -9.38 -9.74
C LEU A 34 -19.64 -8.60 -10.08
N ALA A 35 -19.17 -8.69 -11.32
CA ALA A 35 -18.04 -7.89 -11.80
C ALA A 35 -18.28 -6.37 -11.65
N ARG A 36 -19.50 -5.90 -11.97
CA ARG A 36 -19.89 -4.50 -11.80
C ARG A 36 -19.99 -4.13 -10.32
N SER A 37 -20.56 -5.01 -9.51
CA SER A 37 -20.66 -4.84 -8.06
C SER A 37 -19.28 -4.71 -7.41
N ALA A 38 -18.31 -5.56 -7.78
CA ALA A 38 -16.94 -5.49 -7.31
C ALA A 38 -16.26 -4.16 -7.65
N ARG A 39 -16.47 -3.65 -8.87
CA ARG A 39 -15.97 -2.33 -9.28
C ARG A 39 -16.58 -1.20 -8.43
N HIS A 40 -17.88 -1.22 -8.21
CA HIS A 40 -18.54 -0.23 -7.35
C HIS A 40 -18.10 -0.34 -5.89
N ALA A 41 -17.81 -1.54 -5.41
CA ALA A 41 -17.27 -1.75 -4.08
C ALA A 41 -15.90 -1.07 -3.92
N VAL A 42 -15.01 -1.16 -4.91
CA VAL A 42 -13.72 -0.42 -4.87
C VAL A 42 -13.94 1.09 -4.77
N PHE A 43 -14.90 1.65 -5.52
CA PHE A 43 -15.22 3.08 -5.45
C PHE A 43 -15.84 3.49 -4.11
N ALA A 44 -16.76 2.71 -3.58
CA ALA A 44 -17.39 2.97 -2.29
C ALA A 44 -16.39 2.83 -1.13
N MET A 45 -15.50 1.83 -1.18
CA MET A 45 -14.40 1.66 -0.25
C MET A 45 -13.44 2.85 -0.31
N CYS A 46 -13.09 3.32 -1.51
CA CYS A 46 -12.28 4.52 -1.72
C CYS A 46 -12.93 5.76 -1.08
N GLY A 47 -14.23 6.00 -1.34
CA GLY A 47 -14.96 7.09 -0.72
C GLY A 47 -14.96 7.01 0.81
N ALA A 48 -15.19 5.83 1.38
CA ALA A 48 -15.17 5.63 2.83
C ALA A 48 -13.76 5.88 3.42
N LEU A 49 -12.70 5.38 2.78
CA LEU A 49 -11.32 5.62 3.23
C LEU A 49 -10.92 7.10 3.14
N LEU A 50 -11.34 7.82 2.10
CA LEU A 50 -11.12 9.26 1.98
C LEU A 50 -11.85 10.04 3.10
N VAL A 51 -13.08 9.64 3.44
CA VAL A 51 -13.80 10.21 4.59
C VAL A 51 -13.05 9.96 5.90
N ALA A 52 -12.46 8.76 6.08
CA ALA A 52 -11.62 8.48 7.24
C ALA A 52 -10.36 9.35 7.25
N VAL A 53 -9.63 9.49 6.14
CA VAL A 53 -8.44 10.37 6.05
C VAL A 53 -8.81 11.81 6.41
N VAL A 54 -9.85 12.36 5.78
CA VAL A 54 -10.32 13.73 6.07
C VAL A 54 -10.73 13.89 7.53
N SER A 55 -11.36 12.88 8.14
CA SER A 55 -11.74 12.90 9.55
C SER A 55 -10.53 12.92 10.48
N LEU A 56 -9.45 12.19 10.15
CA LEU A 56 -8.22 12.15 10.93
C LEU A 56 -7.42 13.45 10.76
N GLU A 57 -7.27 13.92 9.53
CA GLU A 57 -6.63 15.22 9.23
C GLU A 57 -7.34 16.35 9.97
N TRP A 58 -8.68 16.39 9.92
CA TRP A 58 -9.46 17.36 10.69
C TRP A 58 -9.12 17.29 12.19
N ALA A 59 -9.02 16.09 12.76
CA ALA A 59 -8.68 15.94 14.18
C ALA A 59 -7.23 16.39 14.48
N LEU A 60 -6.28 16.14 13.57
CA LEU A 60 -4.87 16.59 13.68
C LEU A 60 -4.77 18.12 13.66
N PHE A 61 -5.42 18.78 12.70
CA PHE A 61 -5.40 20.24 12.55
C PHE A 61 -6.19 20.98 13.63
N GLN A 62 -7.21 20.35 14.22
CA GLN A 62 -7.96 20.91 15.34
C GLN A 62 -7.35 20.58 16.70
N HIS A 63 -6.23 19.86 16.73
CA HIS A 63 -5.58 19.43 17.97
C HIS A 63 -6.55 18.71 18.92
N ASP A 64 -7.39 17.81 18.40
CA ASP A 64 -8.32 16.99 19.19
C ASP A 64 -7.53 15.94 19.99
N PHE A 65 -6.92 16.38 21.10
CA PHE A 65 -6.05 15.57 21.94
C PHE A 65 -6.79 14.42 22.65
N ASN A 66 -8.11 14.35 22.57
CA ASN A 66 -8.81 13.16 23.06
C ASN A 66 -8.58 11.95 22.14
N VAL A 67 -8.17 12.15 20.88
CA VAL A 67 -7.71 11.09 20.01
C VAL A 67 -6.27 10.76 20.35
N GLU A 68 -6.00 9.50 20.70
CA GLU A 68 -4.68 9.03 21.12
C GLU A 68 -3.60 9.36 20.08
N TYR A 69 -3.91 9.13 18.80
CA TYR A 69 -2.97 9.41 17.71
C TYR A 69 -2.68 10.92 17.56
N VAL A 70 -3.68 11.78 17.73
CA VAL A 70 -3.50 13.24 17.66
C VAL A 70 -2.66 13.73 18.83
N ALA A 71 -2.93 13.26 20.05
CA ALA A 71 -2.14 13.58 21.23
C ALA A 71 -0.68 13.08 21.12
N ALA A 72 -0.44 11.96 20.42
CA ALA A 72 0.89 11.41 20.27
C ALA A 72 1.76 12.13 19.23
N TYR A 73 1.17 12.72 18.17
CA TYR A 73 1.92 13.24 17.02
C TYR A 73 1.69 14.73 16.72
N THR A 74 0.89 15.43 17.51
CA THR A 74 0.69 16.88 17.38
C THR A 74 0.79 17.57 18.74
N SER A 75 1.01 18.88 18.72
CA SER A 75 1.02 19.77 19.88
C SER A 75 0.56 21.16 19.44
N ARG A 76 0.14 22.00 20.38
CA ARG A 76 -0.32 23.37 20.07
C ARG A 76 0.76 24.27 19.47
N ASN A 77 2.03 23.94 19.70
CA ASN A 77 3.18 24.67 19.16
C ASN A 77 3.76 24.03 17.89
N LEU A 78 3.17 22.95 17.36
CA LEU A 78 3.67 22.31 16.14
C LEU A 78 3.38 23.21 14.93
N PRO A 79 4.39 23.59 14.12
CA PRO A 79 4.17 24.36 12.91
C PRO A 79 3.26 23.62 11.93
N VAL A 80 2.32 24.35 11.32
CA VAL A 80 1.31 23.83 10.37
C VAL A 80 1.93 23.04 9.22
N PHE A 81 3.13 23.44 8.77
CA PHE A 81 3.88 22.72 7.74
C PHE A 81 4.14 21.25 8.11
N TYR A 82 4.42 20.98 9.39
CA TYR A 82 4.65 19.62 9.90
C TYR A 82 3.37 18.93 10.37
N THR A 83 2.27 19.65 10.59
CA THR A 83 0.97 19.03 10.91
C THR A 83 0.50 18.09 9.80
N TRP A 84 0.74 18.44 8.53
CA TRP A 84 0.46 17.55 7.39
C TRP A 84 1.21 16.21 7.47
N SER A 85 2.46 16.22 7.98
CA SER A 85 3.22 14.98 8.09
C SER A 85 2.79 14.10 9.26
N ALA A 86 2.01 14.64 10.21
CA ALA A 86 1.45 13.87 11.32
C ALA A 86 0.50 12.76 10.85
N LEU A 87 -0.15 12.90 9.68
CA LEU A 87 -0.96 11.83 9.09
C LEU A 87 -0.17 10.54 8.92
N TYR A 88 1.12 10.63 8.57
CA TYR A 88 1.97 9.47 8.28
C TYR A 88 3.20 9.34 9.19
N ALA A 89 3.34 10.21 10.20
CA ALA A 89 4.41 10.14 11.20
C ALA A 89 4.35 8.89 12.09
N GLY A 90 3.17 8.33 12.28
CA GLY A 90 2.94 7.18 13.13
C GLY A 90 2.31 6.00 12.39
N GLN A 91 2.26 4.86 13.08
CA GLN A 91 1.76 3.62 12.51
C GLN A 91 0.28 3.66 12.13
N LYS A 92 -0.57 4.18 13.01
CA LYS A 92 -2.02 4.18 12.81
C LYS A 92 -2.42 5.02 11.59
N GLY A 93 -1.89 6.24 11.49
CA GLY A 93 -2.18 7.14 10.38
C GLY A 93 -1.54 6.71 9.06
N SER A 94 -0.29 6.23 9.06
CA SER A 94 0.36 5.75 7.83
C SER A 94 -0.33 4.51 7.22
N LEU A 95 -0.89 3.60 8.03
CA LEU A 95 -1.72 2.50 7.53
C LEU A 95 -3.00 2.99 6.84
N LEU A 96 -3.66 4.00 7.41
CA LEU A 96 -4.83 4.65 6.80
C LEU A 96 -4.45 5.32 5.48
N PHE A 97 -3.34 6.04 5.45
CA PHE A 97 -2.82 6.67 4.23
C PHE A 97 -2.55 5.63 3.14
N TRP A 98 -1.88 4.52 3.48
CA TRP A 98 -1.63 3.41 2.56
C TRP A 98 -2.90 2.80 1.96
N ALA A 99 -3.87 2.44 2.80
CA ALA A 99 -5.13 1.88 2.35
C ALA A 99 -5.86 2.86 1.41
N SER A 100 -5.82 4.15 1.74
CA SER A 100 -6.46 5.21 0.95
C SER A 100 -5.79 5.37 -0.41
N VAL A 101 -4.46 5.46 -0.47
CA VAL A 101 -3.72 5.52 -1.74
C VAL A 101 -4.02 4.29 -2.60
N LEU A 102 -3.98 3.08 -2.01
CA LEU A 102 -4.32 1.86 -2.73
C LEU A 102 -5.72 1.93 -3.35
N SER A 103 -6.71 2.40 -2.59
CA SER A 103 -8.09 2.49 -3.05
C SER A 103 -8.27 3.52 -4.17
N VAL A 104 -7.54 4.64 -4.12
CA VAL A 104 -7.51 5.66 -5.18
C VAL A 104 -6.86 5.09 -6.44
N PHE A 105 -5.68 4.49 -6.31
CA PHE A 105 -4.97 3.90 -7.45
C PHE A 105 -5.72 2.71 -8.06
N GLY A 106 -6.33 1.87 -7.24
CA GLY A 106 -7.21 0.80 -7.69
C GLY A 106 -8.43 1.33 -8.44
N SER A 107 -9.07 2.38 -7.91
CA SER A 107 -10.19 3.06 -8.59
C SER A 107 -9.78 3.62 -9.95
N LEU A 108 -8.64 4.32 -9.99
CA LEU A 108 -8.08 4.85 -11.24
C LEU A 108 -7.72 3.73 -12.22
N ALA A 109 -7.12 2.63 -11.75
CA ALA A 109 -6.79 1.48 -12.60
C ALA A 109 -8.06 0.90 -13.25
N LEU A 110 -9.14 0.73 -12.50
CA LEU A 110 -10.42 0.23 -13.01
C LEU A 110 -11.11 1.20 -14.00
N VAL A 111 -10.85 2.50 -13.90
CA VAL A 111 -11.41 3.52 -14.82
C VAL A 111 -10.57 3.66 -16.09
N LEU A 112 -9.24 3.72 -15.93
CA LEU A 112 -8.31 4.02 -17.01
C LEU A 112 -7.98 2.80 -17.88
N THR A 113 -8.26 1.59 -17.41
CA THR A 113 -7.98 0.37 -18.18
C THR A 113 -8.93 0.24 -19.38
N PRO A 114 -8.40 0.07 -20.60
CA PRO A 114 -9.19 -0.09 -21.81
C PRO A 114 -10.23 -1.23 -21.74
N ARG A 115 -11.35 -1.03 -22.46
CA ARG A 115 -12.49 -1.97 -22.45
C ARG A 115 -12.16 -3.39 -22.92
N HIS A 116 -11.13 -3.58 -23.74
CA HIS A 116 -10.77 -4.91 -24.22
C HIS A 116 -10.15 -5.80 -23.13
N HIS A 117 -9.65 -5.23 -22.03
CA HIS A 117 -9.17 -5.99 -20.86
C HIS A 117 -10.24 -6.24 -19.79
N ARG A 118 -11.53 -6.07 -20.12
CA ARG A 118 -12.64 -6.18 -19.15
C ARG A 118 -12.67 -7.51 -18.40
N ALA A 119 -12.22 -8.60 -19.01
CA ALA A 119 -12.17 -9.91 -18.37
C ALA A 119 -11.20 -9.99 -17.19
N LEU A 120 -10.21 -9.08 -17.10
CA LEU A 120 -9.26 -9.02 -15.99
C LEU A 120 -9.78 -8.19 -14.82
N LEU A 121 -10.64 -7.21 -15.09
CA LEU A 121 -11.07 -6.20 -14.12
C LEU A 121 -11.78 -6.75 -12.87
N PRO A 122 -12.59 -7.82 -12.92
CA PRO A 122 -13.19 -8.40 -11.71
C PRO A 122 -12.12 -8.90 -10.74
N TYR A 123 -11.10 -9.59 -11.27
CA TYR A 123 -9.97 -10.09 -10.48
C TYR A 123 -9.10 -8.94 -9.96
N VAL A 124 -8.85 -7.91 -10.76
CA VAL A 124 -8.13 -6.71 -10.32
C VAL A 124 -8.86 -6.03 -9.17
N ALA A 125 -10.18 -5.84 -9.29
CA ALA A 125 -11.02 -5.31 -8.21
C ALA A 125 -10.98 -6.19 -6.97
N GLY A 126 -11.02 -7.52 -7.14
CA GLY A 126 -10.91 -8.49 -6.06
C GLY A 126 -9.59 -8.40 -5.29
N VAL A 127 -8.45 -8.34 -5.99
CA VAL A 127 -7.12 -8.21 -5.38
C VAL A 127 -6.95 -6.85 -4.69
N VAL A 128 -7.33 -5.75 -5.33
CA VAL A 128 -7.28 -4.41 -4.70
C VAL A 128 -8.11 -4.37 -3.42
N SER A 129 -9.34 -4.91 -3.47
CA SER A 129 -10.22 -4.95 -2.31
C SER A 129 -9.68 -5.86 -1.21
N LEU A 130 -9.07 -7.00 -1.56
CA LEU A 130 -8.45 -7.93 -0.61
C LEU A 130 -7.31 -7.25 0.15
N VAL A 131 -6.39 -6.62 -0.58
CA VAL A 131 -5.25 -5.95 0.03
C VAL A 131 -5.72 -4.76 0.87
N ALA A 132 -6.65 -3.93 0.37
CA ALA A 132 -7.19 -2.83 1.17
C ALA A 132 -7.92 -3.32 2.43
N ALA A 133 -8.76 -4.36 2.32
CA ALA A 133 -9.45 -4.97 3.46
C ALA A 133 -8.46 -5.54 4.48
N PHE A 134 -7.33 -6.08 4.04
CA PHE A 134 -6.24 -6.48 4.95
C PHE A 134 -5.70 -5.28 5.75
N PHE A 135 -5.33 -4.18 5.10
CA PHE A 135 -4.85 -2.98 5.81
C PHE A 135 -5.90 -2.43 6.79
N ILE A 136 -7.17 -2.41 6.39
CA ILE A 136 -8.27 -1.98 7.26
C ILE A 136 -8.45 -2.93 8.45
N SER A 137 -8.33 -4.24 8.22
CA SER A 137 -8.37 -5.24 9.29
C SER A 137 -7.23 -5.06 10.28
N VAL A 138 -6.02 -4.75 9.81
CA VAL A 138 -4.88 -4.42 10.68
C VAL A 138 -5.19 -3.20 11.55
N MET A 139 -5.80 -2.15 10.99
CA MET A 139 -6.20 -0.98 11.77
C MET A 139 -7.25 -1.31 12.83
N LEU A 140 -8.27 -2.09 12.48
CA LEU A 140 -9.40 -2.38 13.38
C LEU A 140 -9.08 -3.44 14.44
N PHE A 141 -8.25 -4.43 14.12
CA PHE A 141 -7.99 -5.59 14.99
C PHE A 141 -6.55 -5.69 15.50
N GLY A 142 -5.60 -4.99 14.88
CA GLY A 142 -4.17 -5.05 15.21
C GLY A 142 -3.69 -3.99 16.21
N GLN A 143 -4.59 -3.42 17.03
CA GLN A 143 -4.32 -2.28 17.93
C GLN A 143 -3.78 -1.03 17.21
N ALA A 144 -4.14 -0.87 15.93
CA ALA A 144 -3.66 0.22 15.09
C ALA A 144 -4.79 1.17 14.64
N ASN A 145 -5.84 1.32 15.45
CA ASN A 145 -7.00 2.15 15.08
C ASN A 145 -6.66 3.64 15.25
N PRO A 146 -6.66 4.45 14.15
CA PRO A 146 -6.29 5.87 14.21
C PRO A 146 -7.30 6.74 14.98
N PHE A 147 -8.52 6.26 15.22
CA PHE A 147 -9.57 6.99 15.95
C PHE A 147 -9.73 6.52 17.40
N GLN A 148 -8.78 5.76 17.93
CA GLN A 148 -8.78 5.34 19.32
C GLN A 148 -8.77 6.57 20.24
N ARG A 149 -9.72 6.59 21.19
CA ARG A 149 -9.89 7.70 22.13
C ARG A 149 -9.20 7.39 23.45
N LEU A 150 -8.66 8.42 24.07
CA LEU A 150 -8.13 8.39 25.43
C LEU A 150 -9.27 8.50 26.45
N PRO A 151 -9.10 7.94 27.67
CA PRO A 151 -10.08 8.05 28.75
C PRO A 151 -10.20 9.47 29.31
N PHE A 152 -9.22 10.34 29.05
CA PHE A 152 -9.24 11.76 29.36
C PHE A 152 -8.74 12.58 28.15
N THR A 153 -8.87 13.91 28.21
CA THR A 153 -8.34 14.81 27.17
C THR A 153 -7.13 15.54 27.74
N PRO A 154 -5.90 15.25 27.26
CA PRO A 154 -4.71 16.01 27.59
C PRO A 154 -4.86 17.50 27.27
N VAL A 155 -4.20 18.36 28.05
CA VAL A 155 -4.20 19.82 27.80
C VAL A 155 -3.44 20.16 26.52
N ASP A 156 -2.36 19.42 26.24
CA ASP A 156 -1.56 19.49 25.02
C ASP A 156 -1.12 18.08 24.62
N GLY A 157 -0.67 17.92 23.38
CA GLY A 157 -0.08 16.70 22.87
C GLY A 157 1.46 16.72 22.91
N ASN A 158 2.06 15.57 22.66
CA ASN A 158 3.52 15.37 22.71
C ASN A 158 4.25 16.07 21.57
N GLY A 159 3.56 16.41 20.48
CA GLY A 159 4.16 16.92 19.25
C GLY A 159 4.88 15.83 18.44
N LEU A 160 5.34 16.19 17.25
CA LEU A 160 6.28 15.34 16.52
C LEU A 160 7.62 15.30 17.25
N ASN A 161 8.29 14.14 17.20
CA ASN A 161 9.70 14.05 17.58
C ASN A 161 10.48 15.19 16.88
N PRO A 162 11.28 15.99 17.61
CA PRO A 162 12.03 17.10 17.03
C PRO A 162 12.84 16.73 15.78
N GLN A 163 13.38 15.52 15.69
CA GLN A 163 14.12 15.03 14.50
C GLN A 163 13.23 14.85 13.25
N LEU A 164 11.92 14.72 13.45
CA LEU A 164 10.93 14.62 12.37
C LEU A 164 10.43 16.00 11.92
N GLN A 165 10.81 17.09 12.60
CA GLN A 165 10.48 18.45 12.19
C GLN A 165 11.49 18.95 11.14
N ASN A 166 11.60 18.17 10.06
CA ASN A 166 12.49 18.38 8.93
C ASN A 166 11.67 18.27 7.62
N PRO A 167 11.91 19.09 6.58
CA PRO A 167 11.24 18.94 5.29
C PRO A 167 11.29 17.52 4.70
N GLY A 168 12.36 16.77 4.99
CA GLY A 168 12.48 15.35 4.62
C GLY A 168 11.28 14.52 5.09
N MET A 169 10.84 14.70 6.34
CA MET A 169 9.67 14.02 6.88
C MET A 169 8.39 14.33 6.09
N VAL A 170 8.24 15.54 5.56
CA VAL A 170 7.04 15.94 4.80
C VAL A 170 7.03 15.28 3.42
N PHE A 171 8.18 15.21 2.74
CA PHE A 171 8.23 14.77 1.33
C PHE A 171 8.60 13.30 1.14
N HIS A 172 9.54 12.77 1.92
CA HIS A 172 10.08 11.42 1.70
C HIS A 172 9.03 10.30 1.91
N PRO A 173 8.36 10.19 3.08
CA PRO A 173 7.46 9.07 3.34
C PRO A 173 6.31 8.96 2.33
N PRO A 174 5.62 10.05 1.93
CA PRO A 174 4.59 9.95 0.90
C PRO A 174 5.12 9.36 -0.41
N MET A 175 6.30 9.78 -0.89
CA MET A 175 6.88 9.25 -2.13
C MET A 175 7.18 7.76 -2.02
N LEU A 176 7.79 7.33 -0.90
CA LEU A 176 8.08 5.92 -0.65
C LEU A 176 6.79 5.07 -0.58
N TYR A 177 5.78 5.58 0.12
CA TYR A 177 4.48 4.92 0.28
C TYR A 177 3.72 4.80 -1.02
N LEU A 178 3.66 5.87 -1.82
CA LEU A 178 3.09 5.86 -3.16
C LEU A 178 3.78 4.79 -4.02
N GLY A 179 5.10 4.69 -3.96
CA GLY A 179 5.90 3.70 -4.68
C GLY A 179 5.60 2.27 -4.25
N TYR A 180 5.68 1.96 -2.96
CA TYR A 180 5.41 0.62 -2.43
C TYR A 180 4.01 0.12 -2.72
N ILE A 181 2.99 0.93 -2.44
CA ILE A 181 1.61 0.45 -2.50
C ILE A 181 1.11 0.33 -3.94
N SER A 182 1.61 1.17 -4.85
CA SER A 182 1.23 1.14 -6.27
C SER A 182 1.68 -0.12 -6.99
N ILE A 183 2.71 -0.84 -6.51
CA ILE A 183 3.10 -2.17 -7.01
C ILE A 183 1.93 -3.17 -6.93
N THR A 184 0.97 -2.94 -6.02
CA THR A 184 -0.25 -3.75 -5.93
C THR A 184 -1.05 -3.75 -7.23
N ILE A 185 -0.99 -2.68 -8.04
CA ILE A 185 -1.72 -2.62 -9.31
C ILE A 185 -1.15 -3.59 -10.36
N PRO A 186 0.14 -3.53 -10.76
CA PRO A 186 0.68 -4.54 -11.67
C PRO A 186 0.59 -5.96 -11.11
N PHE A 187 0.72 -6.15 -9.79
CA PHE A 187 0.45 -7.43 -9.14
C PHE A 187 -0.98 -7.92 -9.33
N ALA A 188 -1.98 -7.06 -9.13
CA ALA A 188 -3.39 -7.40 -9.32
C ALA A 188 -3.69 -7.83 -10.75
N PHE A 189 -3.08 -7.17 -11.75
CA PHE A 189 -3.17 -7.60 -13.15
C PHE A 189 -2.45 -8.91 -13.43
N ALA A 190 -1.28 -9.16 -12.83
CA ALA A 190 -0.58 -10.43 -12.97
C ALA A 190 -1.42 -11.60 -12.41
N ILE A 191 -2.02 -11.42 -11.22
CA ILE A 191 -2.94 -12.40 -10.64
C ILE A 191 -4.19 -12.57 -11.50
N ALA A 192 -4.76 -11.48 -12.01
CA ALA A 192 -5.91 -11.52 -12.92
C ALA A 192 -5.60 -12.30 -14.21
N ALA A 193 -4.42 -12.11 -14.81
CA ALA A 193 -3.98 -12.83 -16.00
C ALA A 193 -3.84 -14.33 -15.72
N LEU A 194 -3.29 -14.71 -14.56
CA LEU A 194 -3.14 -16.10 -14.15
C LEU A 194 -4.47 -16.80 -13.83
N LEU A 195 -5.40 -16.10 -13.17
CA LEU A 195 -6.73 -16.63 -12.83
C LEU A 195 -7.60 -16.78 -14.08
N SER A 196 -7.64 -15.74 -14.93
CA SER A 196 -8.39 -15.77 -16.19
C SER A 196 -7.76 -16.62 -17.29
N LYS A 197 -6.50 -17.08 -17.10
CA LYS A 197 -5.68 -17.78 -18.09
C LYS A 197 -5.44 -16.96 -19.37
N ARG A 198 -5.60 -15.64 -19.31
CA ARG A 198 -5.32 -14.69 -20.41
C ARG A 198 -3.92 -14.14 -20.23
N LEU A 199 -2.94 -14.86 -20.79
CA LEU A 199 -1.51 -14.65 -20.61
C LEU A 199 -0.84 -14.09 -21.88
N ASP A 200 -1.63 -13.43 -22.72
CA ASP A 200 -1.18 -12.67 -23.89
C ASP A 200 -0.36 -11.46 -23.48
N THR A 201 0.29 -10.79 -24.43
CA THR A 201 1.10 -9.60 -24.15
C THR A 201 0.26 -8.35 -23.90
N ASP A 202 -1.03 -8.38 -24.23
CA ASP A 202 -1.87 -7.19 -24.28
C ASP A 202 -2.07 -6.56 -22.89
N TRP A 203 -2.17 -7.38 -21.82
CA TRP A 203 -2.30 -6.86 -20.47
C TRP A 203 -1.04 -6.12 -19.97
N LEU A 204 0.13 -6.32 -20.60
CA LEU A 204 1.36 -5.59 -20.29
C LEU A 204 1.21 -4.09 -20.58
N VAL A 205 0.42 -3.74 -21.60
CA VAL A 205 0.12 -2.35 -21.95
C VAL A 205 -0.70 -1.69 -20.83
N ALA A 206 -1.64 -2.43 -20.23
CA ALA A 206 -2.46 -1.94 -19.12
C ALA A 206 -1.64 -1.66 -17.86
N ILE A 207 -0.58 -2.44 -17.60
CA ILE A 207 0.23 -2.28 -16.39
C ILE A 207 1.42 -1.34 -16.56
N ARG A 208 1.89 -1.06 -17.79
CA ARG A 208 3.10 -0.26 -18.02
C ARG A 208 3.13 1.07 -17.26
N LYS A 209 2.03 1.84 -17.33
CA LYS A 209 1.93 3.14 -16.64
C LYS A 209 2.04 2.98 -15.13
N TRP A 210 1.42 1.94 -14.58
CA TRP A 210 1.46 1.64 -13.15
C TRP A 210 2.84 1.16 -12.70
N THR A 211 3.51 0.33 -13.50
CA THR A 211 4.88 -0.11 -13.23
C THR A 211 5.85 1.08 -13.21
N LEU A 212 5.79 1.97 -14.21
CA LEU A 212 6.62 3.17 -14.26
C LEU A 212 6.32 4.12 -13.11
N LEU A 213 5.04 4.33 -12.78
CA LEU A 213 4.63 5.15 -11.64
C LEU A 213 5.18 4.60 -10.33
N SER A 214 5.04 3.30 -10.09
CA SER A 214 5.56 2.63 -8.88
C SER A 214 7.06 2.78 -8.76
N TRP A 215 7.78 2.52 -9.86
CA TRP A 215 9.22 2.63 -9.92
C TRP A 215 9.71 4.08 -9.73
N LEU A 216 9.03 5.06 -10.34
CA LEU A 216 9.37 6.48 -10.21
C LEU A 216 9.22 6.96 -8.77
N PHE A 217 8.08 6.69 -8.14
CA PHE A 217 7.84 7.09 -6.75
C PHE A 217 8.80 6.38 -5.78
N LEU A 218 9.12 5.11 -6.02
CA LEU A 218 10.17 4.42 -5.25
C LEU A 218 11.54 5.09 -5.43
N SER A 219 11.95 5.40 -6.67
CA SER A 219 13.22 6.09 -6.94
C SER A 219 13.30 7.44 -6.23
N ILE A 220 12.24 8.25 -6.30
CA ILE A 220 12.17 9.55 -5.62
C ILE A 220 12.21 9.35 -4.10
N GLY A 221 11.42 8.39 -3.58
CA GLY A 221 11.40 8.04 -2.17
C GLY A 221 12.79 7.67 -1.66
N ILE A 222 13.46 6.73 -2.32
CA ILE A 222 14.83 6.30 -1.96
C ILE A 222 15.80 7.49 -2.01
N CYS A 223 15.79 8.31 -3.06
CA CYS A 223 16.65 9.49 -3.17
C CYS A 223 16.41 10.52 -2.06
N LEU A 224 15.16 10.80 -1.71
CA LEU A 224 14.83 11.71 -0.61
C LEU A 224 15.21 11.12 0.74
N GLY A 225 15.11 9.78 0.90
CA GLY A 225 15.50 9.06 2.11
C GLY A 225 17.00 9.18 2.36
N MET A 226 17.80 8.87 1.33
CA MET A 226 19.26 9.04 1.33
C MET A 226 19.68 10.45 1.75
N TRP A 227 19.06 11.46 1.12
CA TRP A 227 19.36 12.85 1.43
C TRP A 227 18.99 13.19 2.88
N TRP A 228 17.78 12.85 3.32
CA TRP A 228 17.31 13.17 4.65
C TRP A 228 18.12 12.46 5.75
N ALA A 229 18.42 11.16 5.58
CA ALA A 229 19.26 10.40 6.50
C ALA A 229 20.67 11.00 6.62
N TYR A 230 21.25 11.47 5.51
CA TYR A 230 22.55 12.15 5.52
C TYR A 230 22.53 13.43 6.36
N VAL A 231 21.51 14.29 6.21
CA VAL A 231 21.45 15.56 6.97
C VAL A 231 20.99 15.41 8.41
N GLU A 232 20.07 14.47 8.72
CA GLU A 232 19.48 14.34 10.05
C GLU A 232 20.26 13.39 10.96
N LEU A 233 20.78 12.27 10.41
CA LEU A 233 21.45 11.22 11.18
C LEU A 233 22.97 11.30 11.08
N GLY A 234 23.51 12.20 10.26
CA GLY A 234 24.96 12.36 10.07
C GLY A 234 25.64 11.09 9.58
N TRP A 235 24.90 10.25 8.84
CA TRP A 235 25.45 9.04 8.25
C TRP A 235 26.72 9.37 7.46
N GLY A 236 27.75 8.53 7.59
CA GLY A 236 29.07 8.72 6.94
C GLY A 236 29.04 8.74 5.40
N GLY A 237 27.86 8.83 4.79
CA GLY A 237 27.57 9.04 3.38
C GLY A 237 26.06 8.94 3.14
N TYR A 238 25.63 9.25 1.91
CA TYR A 238 24.23 9.13 1.47
C TYR A 238 23.69 7.69 1.47
N TRP A 239 24.56 6.69 1.66
CA TRP A 239 24.20 5.27 1.63
C TRP A 239 24.85 4.49 2.78
N ALA A 240 24.56 4.90 4.02
CA ALA A 240 24.93 4.11 5.19
C ALA A 240 23.86 3.06 5.50
N TRP A 241 24.22 2.05 6.28
CA TRP A 241 23.40 0.86 6.50
C TRP A 241 22.27 1.10 7.50
N ASP A 242 21.04 1.19 7.00
CA ASP A 242 19.81 0.93 7.77
C ASP A 242 19.00 -0.19 7.09
N PRO A 243 18.72 -1.31 7.79
CA PRO A 243 18.02 -2.45 7.20
C PRO A 243 16.61 -2.13 6.69
N VAL A 244 15.91 -1.17 7.31
CA VAL A 244 14.56 -0.76 6.88
C VAL A 244 14.63 0.07 5.60
N GLU A 245 15.57 1.01 5.50
CA GLU A 245 15.77 1.78 4.28
C GLU A 245 16.18 0.87 3.11
N ASN A 246 17.09 -0.07 3.36
CA ASN A 246 17.52 -1.05 2.36
C ASN A 246 16.40 -1.99 1.91
N ALA A 247 15.38 -2.23 2.74
CA ALA A 247 14.23 -3.04 2.33
C ALA A 247 13.50 -2.43 1.12
N SER A 248 13.59 -1.11 0.93
CA SER A 248 12.99 -0.43 -0.23
C SER A 248 13.74 -0.61 -1.53
N LEU A 249 15.02 -0.95 -1.46
CA LEU A 249 15.83 -1.28 -2.63
C LEU A 249 15.42 -2.63 -3.23
N LEU A 250 14.96 -3.59 -2.42
CA LEU A 250 14.60 -4.94 -2.87
C LEU A 250 13.50 -4.93 -3.96
N PRO A 251 12.29 -4.36 -3.73
CA PRO A 251 11.27 -4.27 -4.77
C PRO A 251 11.70 -3.33 -5.91
N TRP A 252 12.54 -2.33 -5.65
CA TRP A 252 13.06 -1.44 -6.69
C TRP A 252 13.95 -2.19 -7.70
N LEU A 253 14.84 -3.07 -7.22
CA LEU A 253 15.71 -3.90 -8.07
C LEU A 253 14.89 -4.87 -8.93
N THR A 254 13.92 -5.56 -8.34
CA THR A 254 13.07 -6.50 -9.09
C THR A 254 12.14 -5.79 -10.08
N MET A 255 11.64 -4.60 -9.74
CA MET A 255 10.89 -3.75 -10.66
C MET A 255 11.76 -3.22 -11.79
N THR A 256 13.01 -2.85 -11.51
CA THR A 256 13.98 -2.45 -12.54
C THR A 256 14.26 -3.59 -13.49
N ALA A 257 14.50 -4.80 -12.97
CA ALA A 257 14.66 -5.99 -13.80
C ALA A 257 13.42 -6.22 -14.69
N PHE A 258 12.22 -6.07 -14.12
CA PHE A 258 10.96 -6.26 -14.85
C PHE A 258 10.80 -5.24 -15.98
N LEU A 259 11.09 -3.96 -15.73
CA LEU A 259 11.00 -2.90 -16.74
C LEU A 259 11.90 -3.17 -17.96
N HIS A 260 13.03 -3.85 -17.78
CA HIS A 260 13.91 -4.23 -18.88
C HIS A 260 13.42 -5.51 -19.58
N SER A 261 13.01 -6.53 -18.82
CA SER A 261 12.61 -7.81 -19.38
C SER A 261 11.21 -7.79 -20.01
N VAL A 262 10.33 -6.87 -19.64
CA VAL A 262 9.01 -6.69 -20.28
C VAL A 262 9.14 -6.23 -21.73
N MET A 263 10.16 -5.42 -22.06
CA MET A 263 10.43 -5.00 -23.44
C MET A 263 10.77 -6.18 -24.35
N ILE A 264 11.46 -7.20 -23.82
CA ILE A 264 11.77 -8.43 -24.55
C ILE A 264 10.51 -9.27 -24.75
N GLN A 265 9.64 -9.35 -23.73
CA GLN A 265 8.37 -10.07 -23.86
C GLN A 265 7.45 -9.44 -24.91
N GLU A 266 7.34 -8.12 -24.94
CA GLU A 266 6.52 -7.42 -25.96
C GLU A 266 7.07 -7.59 -27.37
N LYS A 267 8.40 -7.57 -27.55
CA LYS A 267 9.02 -7.66 -28.88
C LYS A 267 9.18 -9.08 -29.41
N ARG A 268 9.39 -10.06 -28.52
CA ARG A 268 9.79 -11.43 -28.89
C ARG A 268 8.89 -12.52 -28.30
N GLY A 269 7.90 -12.17 -27.48
CA GLY A 269 7.02 -13.15 -26.80
C GLY A 269 7.72 -14.01 -25.73
N MET A 270 9.00 -13.76 -25.44
CA MET A 270 9.80 -14.54 -24.48
C MET A 270 9.66 -14.03 -23.04
N LEU A 271 10.23 -14.74 -22.07
CA LEU A 271 10.35 -14.30 -20.66
C LEU A 271 9.02 -14.11 -19.90
N LYS A 272 7.89 -14.64 -20.38
CA LYS A 272 6.59 -14.56 -19.67
C LYS A 272 6.67 -15.05 -18.22
N LYS A 273 7.31 -16.21 -18.01
CA LYS A 273 7.57 -16.81 -16.69
C LYS A 273 8.34 -15.85 -15.78
N TRP A 274 9.45 -15.33 -16.30
CA TRP A 274 10.34 -14.42 -15.59
C TRP A 274 9.63 -13.12 -15.19
N ASN A 275 8.89 -12.51 -16.11
CA ASN A 275 8.20 -11.25 -15.89
C ASN A 275 7.08 -11.36 -14.84
N LEU A 276 6.31 -12.45 -14.86
CA LEU A 276 5.32 -12.72 -13.81
C LEU A 276 5.98 -12.96 -12.45
N ALA A 277 7.05 -13.74 -12.39
CA ALA A 277 7.81 -13.97 -11.17
C ALA A 277 8.37 -12.66 -10.60
N LEU A 278 8.87 -11.76 -11.44
CA LEU A 278 9.38 -10.45 -11.00
C LEU A 278 8.29 -9.54 -10.46
N ILE A 279 7.11 -9.47 -11.09
CA ILE A 279 5.99 -8.66 -10.55
C ILE A 279 5.54 -9.22 -9.19
N ILE A 280 5.31 -10.54 -9.11
CA ILE A 280 4.88 -11.20 -7.87
C ILE A 280 5.93 -11.01 -6.78
N GLY A 281 7.21 -11.24 -7.11
CA GLY A 281 8.33 -11.03 -6.20
C GLY A 281 8.45 -9.58 -5.74
N SER A 282 8.32 -8.60 -6.64
CA SER A 282 8.36 -7.17 -6.29
C SER A 282 7.28 -6.80 -5.28
N TRP A 283 6.06 -7.31 -5.47
CA TRP A 283 4.97 -7.05 -4.53
C TRP A 283 5.18 -7.75 -3.18
N LEU A 284 5.63 -9.01 -3.19
CA LEU A 284 5.96 -9.72 -1.94
C LEU A 284 7.10 -9.02 -1.18
N LEU A 285 8.10 -8.49 -1.89
CA LEU A 285 9.20 -7.74 -1.31
C LEU A 285 8.76 -6.40 -0.73
N SER A 286 7.75 -5.71 -1.30
CA SER A 286 7.20 -4.49 -0.69
C SER A 286 6.39 -4.78 0.58
N ILE A 287 5.62 -5.87 0.60
CA ILE A 287 4.94 -6.35 1.82
C ILE A 287 5.97 -6.80 2.87
N PHE A 288 7.04 -7.48 2.46
CA PHE A 288 8.15 -7.87 3.34
C PHE A 288 8.87 -6.65 3.94
N GLY A 289 9.15 -5.61 3.13
CA GLY A 289 9.70 -4.36 3.65
C GLY A 289 8.78 -3.71 4.68
N THR A 290 7.46 -3.75 4.45
CA THR A 290 6.47 -3.28 5.42
C THR A 290 6.50 -4.11 6.71
N PHE A 291 6.56 -5.44 6.59
CA PHE A 291 6.73 -6.34 7.75
C PHE A 291 7.97 -5.96 8.58
N ILE A 292 9.13 -5.75 7.95
CA ILE A 292 10.35 -5.34 8.66
C ILE A 292 10.10 -4.03 9.43
N THR A 293 9.53 -3.01 8.78
CA THR A 293 9.31 -1.69 9.40
C THR A 293 8.34 -1.72 10.59
N ARG A 294 7.39 -2.67 10.63
CA ARG A 294 6.30 -2.70 11.62
C ARG A 294 6.42 -3.80 12.67
N SER A 295 7.37 -4.72 12.51
CA SER A 295 7.53 -5.86 13.41
C SER A 295 8.52 -5.61 14.54
N GLY A 296 9.47 -4.69 14.36
CA GLY A 296 10.56 -4.49 15.32
C GLY A 296 11.51 -5.69 15.44
N VAL A 297 11.46 -6.63 14.48
CA VAL A 297 12.34 -7.81 14.42
C VAL A 297 13.78 -7.41 14.09
N ILE A 298 13.95 -6.30 13.38
CA ILE A 298 15.25 -5.71 13.07
C ILE A 298 15.36 -4.34 13.75
N SER A 299 16.50 -4.11 14.42
CA SER A 299 16.82 -2.79 14.99
C SER A 299 17.04 -1.79 13.86
N SER A 300 16.25 -0.71 13.86
CA SER A 300 16.33 0.36 12.87
C SER A 300 15.71 1.63 13.46
N VAL A 301 16.22 2.79 13.07
CA VAL A 301 15.65 4.10 13.42
C VAL A 301 14.28 4.33 12.78
N HIS A 302 13.95 3.58 11.73
CA HIS A 302 12.67 3.61 11.02
C HIS A 302 11.69 2.53 11.51
N SER A 303 12.10 1.67 12.43
CA SER A 303 11.22 0.66 13.01
C SER A 303 10.20 1.34 13.92
N PHE A 304 8.93 1.12 13.63
CA PHE A 304 7.87 1.42 14.58
C PHE A 304 7.96 0.42 15.74
N THR A 305 7.65 0.87 16.96
CA THR A 305 7.70 0.07 18.20
C THR A 305 7.16 -1.35 18.01
N GLN A 306 7.73 -2.35 18.69
CA GLN A 306 7.23 -3.75 18.63
C GLN A 306 5.72 -3.78 18.84
N SER A 307 4.98 -4.16 17.79
CA SER A 307 3.53 -4.14 17.78
C SER A 307 2.99 -5.44 17.21
N SER A 308 1.76 -5.79 17.59
CA SER A 308 1.06 -6.96 17.04
C SER A 308 0.89 -6.91 15.53
N VAL A 309 0.99 -5.72 14.92
CA VAL A 309 0.84 -5.51 13.47
C VAL A 309 1.86 -6.32 12.66
N GLY A 310 3.09 -6.51 13.16
CA GLY A 310 4.09 -7.33 12.49
C GLY A 310 3.59 -8.74 12.16
N TYR A 311 2.87 -9.39 13.09
CA TYR A 311 2.34 -10.74 12.87
C TYR A 311 1.24 -10.78 11.80
N PHE A 312 0.43 -9.73 11.67
CA PHE A 312 -0.56 -9.63 10.60
C PHE A 312 0.12 -9.60 9.23
N PHE A 313 1.16 -8.78 9.07
CA PHE A 313 1.93 -8.72 7.82
C PHE A 313 2.69 -10.01 7.52
N LEU A 314 3.24 -10.67 8.54
CA LEU A 314 3.90 -11.98 8.35
C LEU A 314 2.91 -13.04 7.87
N ALA A 315 1.76 -13.17 8.53
CA ALA A 315 0.71 -14.11 8.13
C ALA A 315 0.21 -13.80 6.71
N PHE A 316 -0.04 -12.52 6.42
CA PHE A 316 -0.47 -12.09 5.09
C PHE A 316 0.57 -12.40 4.01
N LEU A 317 1.86 -12.18 4.30
CA LEU A 317 2.96 -12.51 3.39
C LEU A 317 3.05 -14.02 3.12
N ILE A 318 2.92 -14.87 4.15
CA ILE A 318 2.96 -16.33 3.99
C ILE A 318 1.76 -16.83 3.17
N VAL A 319 0.55 -16.35 3.48
CA VAL A 319 -0.68 -16.74 2.79
C VAL A 319 -0.66 -16.28 1.33
N THR A 320 -0.38 -15.00 1.09
CA THR A 320 -0.40 -14.45 -0.28
C THR A 320 0.79 -14.91 -1.10
N GLY A 321 1.96 -15.10 -0.49
CA GLY A 321 3.13 -15.71 -1.12
C GLY A 321 2.85 -17.14 -1.57
N THR A 322 2.34 -17.98 -0.67
CA THR A 322 1.98 -19.37 -0.99
C THR A 322 0.89 -19.43 -2.06
N ALA A 323 -0.18 -18.64 -1.94
CA ALA A 323 -1.26 -18.61 -2.91
C ALA A 323 -0.80 -18.13 -4.29
N SER A 324 0.00 -17.05 -4.35
CA SER A 324 0.52 -16.52 -5.61
C SER A 324 1.49 -17.49 -6.26
N PHE A 325 2.35 -18.14 -5.48
CA PHE A 325 3.28 -19.15 -5.98
C PHE A 325 2.55 -20.40 -6.49
N ALA A 326 1.59 -20.93 -5.74
CA ALA A 326 0.78 -22.07 -6.16
C ALA A 326 0.02 -21.77 -7.46
N LEU A 327 -0.59 -20.57 -7.55
CA LEU A 327 -1.24 -20.12 -8.77
C LEU A 327 -0.26 -20.01 -9.94
N TYR A 328 0.88 -19.34 -9.74
CA TYR A 328 1.93 -19.22 -10.75
C TYR A 328 2.44 -20.58 -11.24
N ALA A 329 2.77 -21.50 -10.31
CA ALA A 329 3.24 -22.85 -10.62
C ALA A 329 2.20 -23.64 -11.42
N SER A 330 0.92 -23.56 -11.03
CA SER A 330 -0.20 -24.24 -11.72
C SER A 330 -0.48 -23.70 -13.14
N ARG A 331 0.12 -22.58 -13.52
CA ARG A 331 -0.05 -21.93 -14.82
C ARG A 331 1.22 -21.93 -15.66
N LEU A 332 2.34 -22.47 -15.15
CA LEU A 332 3.61 -22.60 -15.89
C LEU A 332 3.47 -23.24 -17.29
N PRO A 333 2.62 -24.27 -17.51
CA PRO A 333 2.43 -24.84 -18.85
C PRO A 333 1.81 -23.88 -19.87
N LEU A 334 1.11 -22.84 -19.41
CA LEU A 334 0.48 -21.82 -20.26
C LEU A 334 1.43 -20.66 -20.59
N LEU A 335 2.62 -20.62 -19.98
CA LEU A 335 3.60 -19.54 -20.08
C LEU A 335 4.76 -19.87 -21.04
N VAL A 336 4.49 -20.74 -22.02
CA VAL A 336 5.45 -21.10 -23.09
C VAL A 336 5.59 -19.97 -24.10
#